data_AF-A0AAN8F9D1-F1
#
_entry.id   AF-A0AAN8F9D1-F1
#
_cell.length_a   1.000
_cell.length_b   1.000
_cell.length_c   1.000
_cell.angle_alpha   90.00
_cell.angle_beta   90.00
_cell.angle_gamma   90.00
#
_symmetry.space_group_name_H-M   'P 1'
#
loop_
_entity.id
_entity.type
_entity.pdbx_description
1 polymer ?
#
loop_
_entity_poly.entity_id
_entity_poly.type
_entity_poly.pdbx_seq_one_letter_code
_entity_poly.pdbx_strand_id
1 'polypeptide(L)'
;MTTIGYGDVVPQTWLGRIVASCFSIFAISFFALPAGILGSGFALKVQQKQRQKHFNRQIPAAATLIQCLWRCHAADKNIAATWRVHVDPLARET
;
A
#
# COMPACT_ATOMS: atom_id res chain seq x y z
N MET A 1 -9.86 3.54 34.03
CA MET A 1 -10.35 4.89 33.70
C MET A 1 -10.78 4.92 32.24
N THR A 2 -12.03 4.57 31.95
CA THR A 2 -12.58 4.51 30.58
C THR A 2 -13.24 5.83 30.15
N THR A 3 -12.81 6.98 30.70
CA THR A 3 -13.39 8.32 30.48
C THR A 3 -14.89 8.49 30.75
N ILE A 4 -15.61 7.45 31.21
CA ILE A 4 -17.07 7.50 31.42
C ILE A 4 -17.45 8.47 32.55
N GLY A 5 -16.70 8.46 33.66
CA GLY A 5 -16.88 9.42 34.74
C GLY A 5 -18.29 9.44 35.34
N TYR A 6 -18.76 8.32 35.87
CA TYR A 6 -20.10 8.23 36.51
C TYR A 6 -20.31 9.25 37.64
N GLY A 7 -19.24 9.71 38.30
CA GLY A 7 -19.29 10.79 39.29
C GLY A 7 -19.69 10.36 40.70
N ASP A 8 -19.88 9.06 40.92
CA ASP A 8 -20.20 8.43 42.20
C ASP A 8 -19.02 8.42 43.18
N VAL A 9 -17.79 8.30 42.66
CA VAL A 9 -16.55 8.37 43.45
C VAL A 9 -15.67 9.49 42.93
N VAL A 10 -15.51 10.56 43.72
CA VAL A 10 -14.71 11.74 43.36
C VAL A 10 -13.79 12.17 44.50
N PRO A 11 -12.56 12.62 44.21
CA PRO A 11 -11.64 13.09 45.24
C PRO A 11 -12.16 14.41 45.84
N GLN A 12 -12.38 14.42 47.16
CA GLN A 12 -12.86 15.59 47.90
C GLN A 12 -11.75 16.58 48.26
N THR A 13 -10.51 16.10 48.39
CA THR A 13 -9.37 16.94 48.77
C THR A 13 -8.80 17.69 47.57
N TRP A 14 -8.36 18.93 47.79
CA TRP A 14 -7.73 19.76 46.76
C TRP A 14 -6.52 19.06 46.11
N LEU A 15 -5.66 18.46 46.93
CA LEU A 15 -4.49 17.72 46.47
C LEU A 15 -4.88 16.48 45.64
N GLY A 16 -5.92 15.74 46.08
CA GLY A 16 -6.43 14.59 45.34
C GLY A 16 -6.99 14.96 43.96
N ARG A 17 -7.63 16.13 43.84
CA ARG A 17 -8.14 16.65 42.56
C ARG A 17 -7.00 17.00 41.60
N ILE A 18 -5.92 17.60 42.07
CA ILE A 18 -4.74 17.90 41.24
C ILE A 18 -4.10 16.60 40.73
N VAL A 19 -3.82 15.64 41.63
CA VAL A 19 -3.18 14.37 41.26
C VAL A 19 -4.04 13.56 40.29
N ALA A 20 -5.36 13.49 40.54
CA ALA A 20 -6.29 12.81 39.64
C ALA A 20 -6.35 13.46 38.25
N SER A 21 -6.27 14.80 38.19
CA SER A 21 -6.26 15.54 36.93
C SER A 21 -5.00 15.26 36.11
N CYS A 22 -3.82 15.33 36.75
CA CYS A 22 -2.56 14.99 36.10
C CYS A 22 -2.55 13.54 35.60
N PHE A 23 -2.95 12.59 36.45
CA PHE A 23 -3.00 11.17 36.08
C PHE A 23 -3.96 10.91 34.91
N SER A 24 -5.10 11.60 34.86
CA SER A 24 -6.07 11.45 33.77
C SER A 24 -5.50 11.89 32.43
N ILE A 25 -4.74 12.99 32.38
CA ILE A 25 -4.09 13.47 31.14
C ILE A 25 -3.09 12.43 30.61
N PHE A 26 -2.27 11.87 31.50
CA PHE A 26 -1.33 10.81 31.12
C PHE A 26 -2.06 9.54 30.67
N ALA A 27 -3.06 9.10 31.42
CA ALA A 27 -3.82 7.88 31.13
C ALA A 27 -4.51 7.94 29.76
N ILE A 28 -5.14 9.07 29.42
CA ILE A 28 -5.77 9.28 28.10
C ILE A 28 -4.72 9.22 27.00
N SER A 29 -3.55 9.86 27.22
CA SER A 29 -2.46 9.86 26.24
C SER A 29 -1.95 8.44 25.95
N PHE A 30 -1.70 7.63 26.98
CA PHE A 30 -1.26 6.25 26.81
C PHE A 30 -2.32 5.36 26.14
N PHE A 31 -3.60 5.56 26.46
CA PHE A 31 -4.68 4.80 25.85
C PHE A 31 -4.93 5.19 24.38
N ALA A 32 -4.55 6.40 23.98
CA ALA A 32 -4.61 6.86 22.59
C ALA A 32 -3.47 6.32 21.72
N LEU A 33 -2.31 5.97 22.30
CA LEU A 33 -1.15 5.48 21.54
C LEU A 33 -1.44 4.23 20.69
N PRO A 34 -2.10 3.16 21.19
CA PRO A 34 -2.41 1.99 20.37
C PRO A 34 -3.23 2.33 19.12
N ALA A 35 -4.25 3.18 19.27
CA ALA A 35 -5.08 3.64 18.16
C ALA A 35 -4.27 4.50 17.16
N GLY A 36 -3.40 5.38 17.65
CA GLY A 36 -2.52 6.21 16.83
C GLY A 36 -1.48 5.40 16.04
N ILE A 37 -0.89 4.38 16.65
CA ILE A 37 0.06 3.47 16.00
C ILE A 37 -0.63 2.68 14.88
N LEU A 38 -1.82 2.14 15.14
CA LEU A 38 -2.59 1.42 14.13
C LEU A 38 -3.03 2.35 12.99
N GLY A 39 -3.57 3.53 13.30
CA GLY A 39 -4.01 4.50 12.29
C GLY A 39 -2.87 4.96 11.39
N SER A 40 -1.71 5.30 11.95
CA SER A 40 -0.51 5.67 11.19
C SER A 40 0.05 4.50 10.37
N GLY A 41 0.06 3.29 10.91
CA GLY A 41 0.49 2.08 10.20
C GLY A 41 -0.39 1.76 8.98
N PHE A 42 -1.72 1.89 9.11
CA PHE A 42 -2.63 1.70 7.98
C PHE A 42 -2.48 2.79 6.92
N ALA A 43 -2.35 4.06 7.33
CA ALA A 43 -2.13 5.17 6.40
C ALA A 43 -0.85 4.98 5.57
N LEU A 44 0.25 4.58 6.20
CA LEU A 44 1.52 4.30 5.54
C LEU A 44 1.42 3.12 4.57
N LYS A 45 0.78 2.01 4.96
CA LYS A 45 0.55 0.87 4.05
C LYS A 45 -0.31 1.25 2.84
N VAL A 46 -1.34 2.09 3.03
CA VAL A 46 -2.19 2.56 1.92
C VAL A 46 -1.39 3.39 0.93
N GLN A 47 -0.52 4.29 1.42
CA GLN A 47 0.34 5.09 0.56
C GLN A 47 1.42 4.25 -0.14
N GLN A 48 2.00 3.26 0.54
CA GLN A 48 2.95 2.32 -0.06
C GLN A 48 2.31 1.47 -1.17
N LYS A 49 1.05 1.07 -1.02
CA LYS A 49 0.31 0.34 -2.07
C LYS A 49 0.12 1.18 -3.34
N GLN A 50 0.02 2.51 -3.23
CA GLN A 50 0.02 3.41 -4.39
C GLN A 50 1.41 3.49 -5.06
N ARG A 51 2.51 3.48 -4.29
CA ARG A 51 3.87 3.41 -4.87
C ARG A 51 4.14 2.08 -5.59
N GLN A 52 3.62 0.96 -5.09
CA GLN A 52 3.78 -0.35 -5.73
C GLN A 52 3.01 -0.48 -7.06
N LYS A 53 2.03 0.40 -7.31
CA LYS A 53 1.33 0.48 -8.60
C LYS A 53 2.29 0.79 -9.76
N HIS A 54 3.43 1.44 -9.49
CA HIS A 54 4.49 1.63 -10.49
C HIS A 54 5.23 0.34 -10.83
N PHE A 55 5.35 -0.60 -9.89
CA PHE A 55 5.99 -1.90 -10.15
C PHE A 55 5.11 -2.79 -11.03
N ASN A 56 3.78 -2.68 -10.94
CA ASN A 56 2.87 -3.44 -11.80
C ASN A 56 2.89 -2.98 -13.28
N ARG A 57 3.49 -1.81 -13.59
CA ARG A 57 3.84 -1.41 -14.97
C ARG A 57 5.03 -2.19 -15.55
N GLN A 58 5.71 -3.03 -14.77
CA GLN A 58 6.83 -3.84 -15.25
C GLN A 58 6.38 -5.10 -16.00
N ILE A 59 5.14 -5.56 -15.82
CA ILE A 59 4.60 -6.71 -16.56
C ILE A 59 4.61 -6.48 -18.08
N PRO A 60 4.09 -5.35 -18.63
CA PRO A 60 4.18 -5.09 -20.07
C PRO A 60 5.61 -4.84 -20.57
N ALA A 61 6.49 -4.29 -19.72
CA ALA A 61 7.91 -4.09 -20.06
C ALA A 61 8.67 -5.42 -20.17
N ALA A 62 8.39 -6.38 -19.27
CA ALA A 62 8.97 -7.72 -19.35
C ALA A 62 8.45 -8.48 -20.58
N ALA A 63 7.14 -8.39 -20.87
CA ALA A 63 6.55 -9.02 -22.06
C ALA A 63 7.17 -8.49 -23.36
N THR A 64 7.36 -7.17 -23.48
CA THR A 64 7.99 -6.56 -24.66
C THR A 64 9.45 -6.99 -24.81
N LEU A 65 10.22 -7.08 -23.71
CA LEU A 65 11.59 -7.56 -23.75
C LEU A 65 11.68 -8.99 -24.30
N ILE A 66 10.82 -9.90 -23.79
CA ILE A 66 10.76 -11.30 -24.25
C ILE A 66 10.37 -11.36 -25.73
N GLN A 67 9.41 -10.55 -26.17
CA GLN A 67 8.98 -10.49 -27.57
C GLN A 67 10.10 -9.98 -28.49
N CYS A 68 10.82 -8.93 -28.10
CA CYS A 68 11.97 -8.41 -28.86
C CYS A 68 13.08 -9.45 -28.97
N LEU A 69 13.42 -10.12 -27.86
CA LEU A 69 14.41 -11.20 -27.83
C LEU A 69 14.07 -12.33 -28.81
N TRP A 70 12.81 -12.79 -28.79
CA TRP A 70 12.36 -13.81 -29.73
C TRP A 70 12.44 -13.35 -31.18
N ARG A 71 12.03 -12.11 -31.48
CA ARG A 71 12.08 -11.56 -32.84
C ARG A 71 13.52 -11.43 -33.36
N CYS A 72 14.47 -11.03 -32.51
CA CYS A 72 15.89 -11.00 -32.88
C CYS A 72 16.44 -12.41 -33.16
N HIS A 73 16.10 -13.39 -32.32
CA HIS A 73 16.52 -14.78 -32.51
C HIS A 73 15.91 -15.43 -33.77
N ALA A 74 14.65 -15.17 -34.06
CA ALA A 74 13.97 -15.70 -35.23
C ALA A 74 14.44 -15.05 -36.55
N ALA A 75 14.90 -13.80 -36.50
CA ALA A 75 15.52 -13.11 -37.62
C ALA A 75 16.87 -13.74 -37.99
N ASP A 76 17.70 -14.08 -36.99
CA ASP A 76 18.99 -14.77 -37.20
C ASP A 76 18.82 -16.17 -37.81
N LYS A 77 17.76 -16.90 -37.41
CA LYS A 77 17.43 -18.23 -37.95
C LYS A 77 16.61 -18.21 -39.25
N ASN A 78 16.31 -17.03 -39.82
CA ASN A 78 15.48 -16.82 -41.02
C ASN A 78 14.17 -17.65 -41.04
N ILE A 79 13.43 -17.64 -39.93
CA ILE A 79 12.19 -18.43 -39.79
C ILE A 79 11.04 -17.71 -40.52
N ALA A 80 10.54 -18.30 -41.62
CA ALA A 80 9.52 -17.72 -42.50
C ALA A 80 8.21 -17.30 -41.78
N ALA A 81 7.85 -17.95 -40.67
CA ALA A 81 6.65 -17.62 -39.89
C ALA A 81 6.70 -16.23 -39.24
N THR A 82 7.89 -15.70 -38.91
CA THR A 82 8.04 -14.36 -38.31
C THR A 82 7.84 -13.25 -39.34
N TRP A 83 8.23 -13.51 -40.59
CA TRP A 83 8.16 -12.53 -41.67
C TRP A 83 6.76 -12.45 -42.29
N ARG A 84 6.00 -13.56 -42.34
CA ARG A 84 4.66 -13.61 -42.97
C ARG A 84 3.68 -12.52 -42.53
N VAL A 85 3.72 -12.08 -41.27
CA VAL A 85 2.90 -10.96 -40.76
C VAL A 85 3.18 -9.62 -41.46
N HIS A 86 4.40 -9.41 -41.98
CA HIS A 86 4.82 -8.15 -42.60
C HIS A 86 4.83 -8.21 -44.13
N VAL A 87 4.88 -9.41 -44.73
CA VAL A 87 4.98 -9.58 -46.19
C VAL A 87 3.62 -9.86 -46.86
N ASP A 88 2.62 -10.36 -46.11
CA ASP A 88 1.31 -10.73 -46.67
C ASP A 88 0.18 -9.85 -46.07
N PRO A 89 -0.31 -8.84 -46.82
CA PRO A 89 -1.39 -7.97 -46.35
C PRO A 89 -2.71 -8.70 -46.09
N LEU A 90 -2.94 -9.86 -46.72
CA LEU A 90 -4.19 -10.64 -46.68
C LEU A 90 -4.31 -11.56 -45.46
N ALA A 91 -3.21 -11.80 -44.73
CA ALA A 91 -3.22 -12.65 -43.52
C ALA A 91 -3.90 -12.00 -42.31
N ARG A 92 -4.39 -10.76 -42.42
CA ARG A 92 -5.13 -10.04 -41.38
C ARG A 92 -6.64 -10.32 -41.39
N GLU A 93 -7.16 -10.99 -42.42
CA GLU A 93 -8.61 -11.08 -42.69
C GLU A 93 -9.22 -12.49 -42.51
N THR A 94 -8.47 -13.46 -41.97
CA THR A 94 -8.97 -14.80 -41.58
C THR A 94 -8.64 -15.11 -40.14
#